data_AF-A0A1X1TXY4-F1
#
_entry.id   AF-A0A1X1TXY4-F1
#
_cell.length_a   1.000
_cell.length_b   1.000
_cell.length_c   1.000
_cell.angle_alpha   90.00
_cell.angle_beta   90.00
_cell.angle_gamma   90.00
#
_symmetry.space_group_name_H-M   'P 1'
#
loop_
_entity.id
_entity.type
_entity.pdbx_description
1 polymer ?
#
loop_
_entity_poly.entity_id
_entity_poly.type
_entity_poly.pdbx_seq_one_letter_code
_entity_poly.pdbx_strand_id
1 'polypeptide(L)'
;MSEPITPEDVQRAQAVFEPLTQSLRELIDVTIRSRVDESEVRRAHALIQQAGEILGSRLDPVPFGVRTATDGRTLPWGNVAIGMRNAIAPPLRVDRDEAGQRAVADLVLGAAYEGPPGLVHGGVCALILDHLLGATAHRPDRPAFTGTLTLRYVAPTPLGRLRVEAWVEREDGGKTFAEGNLLDSQGRVTVHATGIFIRPVAKT
;
A
#
# COMPACT_ATOMS: atom_id res chain seq x y z
N MET A 1 -24.01 -1.42 -4.90
CA MET A 1 -22.75 -2.15 -5.18
C MET A 1 -22.34 -1.79 -6.59
N SER A 2 -21.07 -1.45 -6.85
CA SER A 2 -20.60 -1.17 -8.21
C SER A 2 -20.76 -2.41 -9.08
N GLU A 3 -21.17 -2.24 -10.34
CA GLU A 3 -21.24 -3.36 -11.28
C GLU A 3 -19.86 -4.05 -11.42
N PRO A 4 -19.82 -5.39 -11.52
CA PRO A 4 -18.59 -6.13 -11.72
C PRO A 4 -17.88 -5.71 -13.02
N ILE A 5 -16.54 -5.60 -12.97
CA ILE A 5 -15.72 -5.19 -14.11
C ILE A 5 -15.22 -6.44 -14.86
N THR A 6 -15.28 -6.46 -16.19
CA THR A 6 -14.76 -7.60 -16.96
C THR A 6 -13.23 -7.69 -16.85
N PRO A 7 -12.61 -8.89 -17.02
CA PRO A 7 -11.15 -9.03 -16.98
C PRO A 7 -10.45 -8.21 -18.05
N GLU A 8 -11.07 -8.04 -19.22
CA GLU A 8 -10.55 -7.20 -20.31
C GLU A 8 -10.57 -5.72 -19.92
N ASP A 9 -11.65 -5.23 -19.32
CA ASP A 9 -11.74 -3.85 -18.85
C ASP A 9 -10.76 -3.60 -17.69
N VAL A 10 -10.54 -4.59 -16.83
CA VAL A 10 -9.50 -4.56 -15.79
C VAL A 10 -8.12 -4.37 -16.41
N GLN A 11 -7.76 -5.18 -17.41
CA GLN A 11 -6.47 -5.10 -18.10
C GLN A 11 -6.31 -3.76 -18.82
N ARG A 12 -7.33 -3.31 -19.55
CA ARG A 12 -7.33 -2.03 -20.26
C ARG A 12 -7.15 -0.85 -19.30
N ALA A 13 -7.84 -0.89 -18.17
CA ALA A 13 -7.70 0.12 -17.13
C ALA A 13 -6.31 0.08 -16.47
N GLN A 14 -5.76 -1.10 -16.19
CA GLN A 14 -4.40 -1.23 -15.67
C GLN A 14 -3.36 -0.62 -16.63
N ALA A 15 -3.45 -0.95 -17.91
CA ALA A 15 -2.52 -0.50 -18.94
C ALA A 15 -2.41 1.03 -19.05
N VAL A 16 -3.47 1.78 -18.71
CA VAL A 16 -3.47 3.26 -18.79
C VAL A 16 -3.27 3.94 -17.43
N PHE A 17 -3.81 3.39 -16.34
CA PHE A 17 -3.73 4.04 -15.02
C PHE A 17 -2.46 3.69 -14.25
N GLU A 18 -1.83 2.54 -14.49
CA GLU A 18 -0.58 2.18 -13.82
C GLU A 18 0.57 3.11 -14.26
N PRO A 19 0.83 3.36 -15.56
CA PRO A 19 1.84 4.33 -15.99
C PRO A 19 1.55 5.76 -15.51
N LEU A 20 0.28 6.18 -15.54
CA LEU A 20 -0.13 7.49 -15.01
C LEU A 20 0.22 7.62 -13.53
N THR A 21 -0.10 6.59 -12.73
CA THR A 21 0.20 6.58 -11.29
C THR A 21 1.71 6.57 -11.05
N GLN A 22 2.48 5.90 -11.90
CA GLN A 22 3.94 5.92 -11.85
C GLN A 22 4.49 7.33 -12.13
N SER A 23 3.98 8.05 -13.13
CA SER A 23 4.34 9.45 -13.35
C SER A 23 3.99 10.35 -12.17
N LEU A 24 2.87 10.10 -11.49
CA LEU A 24 2.53 10.83 -10.25
C LEU A 24 3.51 10.56 -9.11
N ARG A 25 3.96 9.30 -8.94
CA ARG A 25 5.00 8.96 -7.94
C ARG A 25 6.32 9.68 -8.23
N GLU A 26 6.72 9.70 -9.49
CA GLU A 26 7.91 10.44 -9.95
C GLU A 26 7.76 11.93 -9.68
N LEU A 27 6.59 12.51 -9.97
CA LEU A 27 6.28 13.92 -9.68
C LEU A 27 6.38 14.25 -8.19
N ILE A 28 5.88 13.39 -7.30
CA ILE A 28 6.01 13.57 -5.84
C ILE A 28 7.49 13.66 -5.46
N ASP A 29 8.30 12.71 -5.91
CA ASP A 29 9.72 12.64 -5.58
C ASP A 29 10.51 13.84 -6.13
N VAL A 30 10.33 14.21 -7.40
CA VAL A 30 11.03 15.37 -7.96
C VAL A 30 10.54 16.68 -7.37
N THR A 31 9.26 16.80 -6.98
CA THR A 31 8.75 18.02 -6.31
C THR A 31 9.46 18.27 -4.99
N ILE A 32 9.73 17.20 -4.23
CA ILE A 32 10.45 17.30 -2.93
C ILE A 32 11.91 17.71 -3.14
N ARG A 33 12.57 17.18 -4.17
CA ARG A 33 14.03 17.30 -4.35
C ARG A 33 14.46 18.39 -5.34
N SER A 34 13.52 18.99 -6.08
CA SER A 34 13.81 19.94 -7.16
C SER A 34 14.46 21.22 -6.65
N ARG A 35 15.32 21.79 -7.47
CA ARG A 35 15.97 23.10 -7.27
C ARG A 35 15.87 23.98 -8.52
N VAL A 36 14.92 23.69 -9.41
CA VAL A 36 14.65 24.52 -10.59
C VAL A 36 14.16 25.90 -10.16
N ASP A 37 14.26 26.88 -11.06
CA ASP A 37 13.83 28.24 -10.76
C ASP A 37 12.29 28.37 -10.70
N GLU A 38 11.85 29.54 -10.23
CA GLU A 38 10.42 29.85 -10.06
C GLU A 38 9.61 29.73 -11.36
N SER A 39 10.19 30.07 -12.50
CA SER A 39 9.49 30.04 -13.79
C SER A 39 9.16 28.61 -14.22
N GLU A 40 10.11 27.69 -14.02
CA GLU A 40 9.90 26.27 -14.29
C GLU A 40 8.92 25.62 -13.29
N VAL A 41 8.95 26.03 -12.01
CA VAL A 41 7.93 25.59 -11.03
C VAL A 41 6.52 26.02 -11.47
N ARG A 42 6.35 27.28 -11.89
CA ARG A 42 5.05 27.79 -12.37
C ARG A 42 4.57 27.06 -13.63
N ARG A 43 5.49 26.77 -14.56
CA ARG A 43 5.19 25.99 -15.76
C ARG A 43 4.73 24.56 -15.42
N ALA A 44 5.46 23.86 -14.55
CA ALA A 44 5.10 22.52 -14.10
C ALA A 44 3.73 22.52 -13.40
N HIS A 45 3.47 23.50 -12.53
CA HIS A 45 2.18 23.65 -11.87
C HIS A 45 1.02 23.79 -12.86
N ALA A 46 1.18 24.62 -13.90
CA ALA A 46 0.15 24.80 -14.92
C ALA A 46 -0.16 23.50 -15.68
N LEU A 47 0.87 22.70 -16.00
CA LEU A 47 0.69 21.39 -16.64
C LEU A 47 -0.05 20.40 -15.73
N ILE A 48 0.27 20.39 -14.43
CA ILE A 48 -0.41 19.56 -13.44
C ILE A 48 -1.88 19.97 -13.31
N GLN A 49 -2.20 21.27 -13.32
CA GLN A 49 -3.58 21.75 -13.29
C GLN A 49 -4.37 21.30 -14.54
N GLN A 50 -3.79 21.42 -15.73
CA GLN A 50 -4.41 20.92 -16.97
C GLN A 50 -4.66 19.41 -16.92
N ALA A 51 -3.70 18.63 -16.40
CA ALA A 51 -3.91 17.20 -16.19
C ALA A 51 -5.05 16.94 -15.19
N GLY A 52 -5.15 17.75 -14.13
CA GLY A 52 -6.23 17.72 -13.15
C GLY A 52 -7.61 18.00 -13.76
N GLU A 53 -7.71 19.00 -14.65
CA GLU A 53 -8.95 19.31 -15.39
C GLU A 53 -9.37 18.16 -16.30
N ILE A 54 -8.42 17.58 -17.05
CA ILE A 54 -8.68 16.44 -17.94
C ILE A 54 -9.19 15.23 -17.15
N LEU A 55 -8.46 14.83 -16.10
CA LEU A 55 -8.82 13.68 -15.26
C LEU A 55 -10.09 13.93 -14.44
N GLY A 56 -10.32 15.18 -14.04
CA GLY A 56 -11.47 15.63 -13.26
C GLY A 56 -12.76 15.83 -14.06
N SER A 57 -12.68 15.81 -15.40
CA SER A 57 -13.84 16.00 -16.29
C SER A 57 -14.97 14.99 -16.07
N ARG A 58 -14.64 13.79 -15.53
CA ARG A 58 -15.59 12.76 -15.16
C ARG A 58 -15.07 11.94 -13.99
N LEU A 59 -15.66 12.14 -12.81
CA LEU A 59 -15.30 11.44 -11.58
C LEU A 59 -16.46 10.57 -11.10
N ASP A 60 -16.13 9.48 -10.40
CA ASP A 60 -17.09 8.78 -9.57
C ASP A 60 -17.51 9.70 -8.40
N PRO A 61 -18.80 9.78 -8.05
CA PRO A 61 -19.28 10.65 -6.96
C PRO A 61 -18.87 10.17 -5.57
N VAL A 62 -18.27 8.99 -5.47
CA VAL A 62 -17.81 8.35 -4.22
C VAL A 62 -16.39 7.82 -4.41
N PRO A 63 -15.62 7.63 -3.31
CA PRO A 63 -14.32 6.99 -3.39
C PRO A 63 -14.38 5.61 -4.09
N PHE A 64 -13.28 5.23 -4.76
CA PHE A 64 -13.23 3.98 -5.54
C PHE A 64 -13.62 2.73 -4.75
N GLY A 65 -13.29 2.71 -3.45
CA GLY A 65 -13.57 1.61 -2.55
C GLY A 65 -12.85 0.33 -2.99
N VAL A 66 -13.56 -0.79 -2.86
CA VAL A 66 -13.13 -2.09 -3.35
C VAL A 66 -14.11 -2.53 -4.42
N ARG A 67 -13.62 -2.79 -5.63
CA ARG A 67 -14.43 -3.33 -6.73
C ARG A 67 -14.11 -4.80 -6.97
N THR A 68 -15.02 -5.51 -7.61
CA THR A 68 -14.86 -6.94 -7.92
C THR A 68 -14.88 -7.12 -9.43
N ALA A 69 -13.93 -7.88 -9.96
CA ALA A 69 -13.95 -8.33 -11.34
C ALA A 69 -14.90 -9.53 -11.49
N THR A 70 -15.42 -9.79 -12.70
CA THR A 70 -16.33 -10.93 -12.92
C THR A 70 -15.66 -12.29 -12.70
N ASP A 71 -14.33 -12.35 -12.68
CA ASP A 71 -13.52 -13.53 -12.34
C ASP A 71 -13.25 -13.68 -10.83
N GLY A 72 -13.87 -12.85 -9.98
CA GLY A 72 -13.74 -12.88 -8.53
C GLY A 72 -12.55 -12.10 -7.97
N ARG A 73 -11.68 -11.53 -8.80
CA ARG A 73 -10.58 -10.70 -8.30
C ARG A 73 -11.09 -9.45 -7.60
N THR A 74 -10.47 -9.15 -6.46
CA THR A 74 -10.70 -7.92 -5.71
C THR A 74 -9.77 -6.82 -6.23
N LEU A 75 -10.30 -5.63 -6.46
CA LEU A 75 -9.61 -4.48 -7.05
C LEU A 75 -9.57 -3.32 -6.04
N PRO A 76 -8.60 -3.29 -5.11
CA PRO A 76 -8.48 -2.23 -4.11
C PRO A 76 -7.71 -1.01 -4.67
N TRP A 77 -8.03 -0.54 -5.88
CA TRP A 77 -7.17 0.38 -6.62
C TRP A 77 -6.94 1.75 -5.96
N GLY A 78 -7.86 2.20 -5.09
CA GLY A 78 -7.68 3.43 -4.30
C GLY A 78 -7.01 3.23 -2.94
N ASN A 79 -6.73 1.99 -2.53
CA ASN A 79 -6.20 1.67 -1.21
C ASN A 79 -4.84 2.34 -0.95
N VAL A 80 -4.62 2.81 0.28
CA VAL A 80 -3.42 3.59 0.63
C VAL A 80 -2.15 2.72 0.81
N ALA A 81 -2.26 1.40 0.92
CA ALA A 81 -1.11 0.51 1.03
C ALA A 81 -0.73 -0.14 -0.32
N ILE A 82 -1.73 -0.53 -1.13
CA ILE A 82 -1.53 -1.33 -2.35
C ILE A 82 -2.33 -0.84 -3.56
N GLY A 83 -2.91 0.35 -3.49
CA GLY A 83 -3.75 0.89 -4.56
C GLY A 83 -2.94 1.21 -5.81
N MET A 84 -3.19 0.48 -6.89
CA MET A 84 -2.58 0.73 -8.21
C MET A 84 -2.83 2.16 -8.72
N ARG A 85 -3.97 2.78 -8.35
CA ARG A 85 -4.33 4.16 -8.71
C ARG A 85 -4.01 5.18 -7.61
N ASN A 86 -3.29 4.78 -6.56
CA ASN A 86 -2.94 5.64 -5.45
C ASN A 86 -1.42 5.88 -5.45
N ALA A 87 -1.00 7.11 -5.80
CA ALA A 87 0.40 7.49 -5.84
C ALA A 87 1.03 7.65 -4.43
N ILE A 88 0.21 7.75 -3.38
CA ILE A 88 0.67 7.75 -1.98
C ILE A 88 1.04 6.33 -1.53
N ALA A 89 0.44 5.30 -2.16
CA ALA A 89 0.69 3.94 -1.78
C ALA A 89 2.16 3.56 -1.97
N PRO A 90 2.84 3.05 -0.92
CA PRO A 90 4.17 2.48 -1.06
C PRO A 90 4.19 1.44 -2.19
N PRO A 91 5.31 1.27 -2.92
CA PRO A 91 5.44 0.28 -3.98
C PRO A 91 5.59 -1.13 -3.39
N LEU A 92 4.56 -1.58 -2.67
CA LEU A 92 4.52 -2.83 -1.94
C LEU A 92 3.98 -3.94 -2.85
N ARG A 93 4.80 -4.95 -3.11
CA ARG A 93 4.39 -6.20 -3.78
C ARG A 93 4.48 -7.34 -2.77
N VAL A 94 3.32 -7.86 -2.39
CA VAL A 94 3.23 -8.89 -1.35
C VAL A 94 3.23 -10.26 -1.99
N ASP A 95 4.25 -11.05 -1.65
CA ASP A 95 4.33 -12.47 -1.98
C ASP A 95 3.92 -13.29 -0.76
N ARG A 96 2.96 -14.20 -0.94
CA ARG A 96 2.48 -15.11 0.12
C ARG A 96 2.95 -16.52 -0.17
N ASP A 97 3.21 -17.29 0.89
CA ASP A 97 3.42 -18.73 0.74
C ASP A 97 2.10 -19.45 0.38
N GLU A 98 2.22 -20.69 -0.10
CA GLU A 98 1.06 -21.49 -0.52
C GLU A 98 0.07 -21.73 0.63
N ALA A 99 0.57 -21.84 1.86
CA ALA A 99 -0.23 -22.02 3.06
C ALA A 99 -0.95 -20.73 3.51
N GLY A 100 -0.58 -19.56 2.97
CA GLY A 100 -1.06 -18.24 3.39
C GLY A 100 -0.65 -17.87 4.81
N GLN A 101 0.33 -18.58 5.41
CA GLN A 101 0.80 -18.37 6.76
C GLN A 101 1.98 -17.39 6.84
N ARG A 102 2.62 -17.10 5.71
CA ARG A 102 3.72 -16.16 5.60
C ARG A 102 3.50 -15.20 4.44
N ALA A 103 3.94 -13.96 4.63
CA ALA A 103 3.96 -12.93 3.61
C ALA A 103 5.29 -12.18 3.66
N VAL A 104 5.84 -11.86 2.50
CA VAL A 104 7.05 -11.06 2.36
C VAL A 104 6.85 -9.99 1.30
N ALA A 105 7.58 -8.89 1.41
CA ALA A 105 7.68 -7.90 0.35
C ALA A 105 9.04 -7.22 0.39
N ASP A 106 9.63 -7.00 -0.79
CA ASP A 106 10.79 -6.15 -0.97
C ASP A 106 10.34 -4.81 -1.59
N LEU A 107 10.82 -3.70 -1.06
CA LEU A 107 10.42 -2.36 -1.49
C LEU A 107 11.56 -1.35 -1.39
N VAL A 108 11.39 -0.23 -2.10
CA VAL A 108 12.32 0.92 -2.05
C VAL A 108 11.52 2.15 -1.66
N LEU A 109 11.88 2.76 -0.53
CA LEU A 109 11.24 3.98 -0.03
C LEU A 109 12.18 5.18 -0.23
N GLY A 110 11.73 6.15 -1.03
CA GLY A 110 12.42 7.41 -1.29
C GLY A 110 11.89 8.59 -0.47
N ALA A 111 12.18 9.81 -0.94
CA ALA A 111 11.89 11.07 -0.25
C ALA A 111 10.40 11.25 0.09
N ALA A 112 9.49 10.69 -0.72
CA ALA A 112 8.04 10.72 -0.48
C ALA A 112 7.60 10.09 0.86
N TYR A 113 8.44 9.26 1.47
CA TYR A 113 8.14 8.51 2.69
C TYR A 113 9.03 8.91 3.88
N GLU A 114 9.84 9.96 3.69
CA GLU A 114 10.75 10.47 4.71
C GLU A 114 9.99 11.07 5.89
N GLY A 115 10.45 10.79 7.11
CA GLY A 115 10.00 11.46 8.32
C GLY A 115 11.14 12.26 8.91
N PRO A 116 11.96 11.67 9.81
CA PRO A 116 13.24 12.26 10.16
C PRO A 116 14.20 12.26 8.96
N PRO A 117 15.21 13.16 8.93
CA PRO A 117 16.20 13.21 7.84
C PRO A 117 16.86 11.85 7.57
N GLY A 118 16.76 11.38 6.33
CA GLY A 118 17.30 10.12 5.84
C GLY A 118 16.57 8.86 6.32
N LEU A 119 15.47 9.00 7.07
CA LEU A 119 14.74 7.89 7.69
C LEU A 119 13.28 7.84 7.23
N VAL A 120 12.74 6.64 7.12
CA VAL A 120 11.32 6.41 6.85
C VAL A 120 10.48 6.91 8.03
N HIS A 121 9.39 7.61 7.74
CA HIS A 121 8.45 8.03 8.76
C HIS A 121 7.85 6.82 9.49
N GLY A 122 7.81 6.84 10.83
CA GLY A 122 7.33 5.70 11.61
C GLY A 122 5.90 5.27 11.25
N GLY A 123 5.01 6.23 10.96
CA GLY A 123 3.66 5.95 10.45
C GLY A 123 3.62 5.20 9.11
N VAL A 124 4.61 5.38 8.23
CA VAL A 124 4.72 4.61 6.98
C VAL A 124 5.16 3.18 7.29
N CYS A 125 6.12 2.99 8.20
CA CYS A 125 6.48 1.65 8.70
C CYS A 125 5.25 0.93 9.28
N ALA A 126 4.45 1.66 10.07
CA ALA A 126 3.21 1.11 10.66
C ALA A 126 2.18 0.71 9.59
N LEU A 127 1.96 1.55 8.57
CA LEU A 127 1.08 1.25 7.45
C LEU A 127 1.51 -0.03 6.71
N ILE A 128 2.80 -0.16 6.42
CA ILE A 128 3.35 -1.32 5.69
C ILE A 128 3.17 -2.60 6.52
N LEU A 129 3.50 -2.54 7.82
CA LEU A 129 3.39 -3.68 8.72
C LEU A 129 1.92 -4.08 8.95
N ASP A 130 1.01 -3.12 9.18
CA ASP A 130 -0.43 -3.40 9.27
C ASP A 130 -0.93 -4.16 8.03
N HIS A 131 -0.57 -3.67 6.84
CA HIS A 131 -0.99 -4.31 5.60
C HIS A 131 -0.43 -5.72 5.45
N LEU A 132 0.86 -5.94 5.75
CA LEU A 132 1.49 -7.24 5.56
C LEU A 132 1.05 -8.28 6.60
N LEU A 133 0.89 -7.87 7.86
CA LEU A 133 0.31 -8.75 8.89
C LEU A 133 -1.16 -9.06 8.56
N GLY A 134 -1.91 -8.06 8.08
CA GLY A 134 -3.27 -8.27 7.58
C GLY A 134 -3.29 -9.26 6.42
N ALA A 135 -2.30 -9.22 5.54
CA ALA A 135 -2.19 -10.14 4.43
C ALA A 135 -2.14 -11.60 4.91
N THR A 136 -1.40 -11.93 5.97
CA THR A 136 -1.38 -13.32 6.50
C THR A 136 -2.71 -13.76 7.13
N ALA A 137 -3.53 -12.81 7.60
CA ALA A 137 -4.82 -13.11 8.23
C ALA A 137 -5.99 -13.24 7.25
N HIS A 138 -5.90 -12.59 6.08
CA HIS A 138 -6.95 -12.61 5.06
C HIS A 138 -7.08 -13.97 4.39
N ARG A 139 -8.33 -14.44 4.27
CA ARG A 139 -8.70 -15.67 3.56
C ARG A 139 -9.68 -15.37 2.43
N PRO A 140 -9.75 -16.23 1.39
CA PRO A 140 -10.84 -16.17 0.41
C PRO A 140 -12.18 -16.09 1.13
N ASP A 141 -13.01 -15.12 0.74
CA ASP A 141 -14.37 -14.87 1.24
C ASP A 141 -14.51 -14.59 2.75
N ARG A 142 -13.40 -14.46 3.48
CA ARG A 142 -13.38 -14.23 4.93
C ARG A 142 -12.35 -13.13 5.27
N PRO A 143 -12.70 -11.86 5.04
CA PRO A 143 -11.81 -10.74 5.35
C PRO A 143 -11.51 -10.69 6.85
N ALA A 144 -10.30 -10.26 7.17
CA ALA A 144 -9.86 -10.08 8.53
C ALA A 144 -9.59 -8.59 8.79
N PHE A 145 -10.09 -8.08 9.91
CA PHE A 145 -9.95 -6.68 10.27
C PHE A 145 -8.93 -6.54 11.39
N THR A 146 -8.08 -5.52 11.32
CA THR A 146 -7.15 -5.21 12.41
C THR A 146 -7.94 -4.89 13.68
N GLY A 147 -7.80 -5.73 14.70
CA GLY A 147 -8.34 -5.47 16.03
C GLY A 147 -7.32 -4.76 16.93
N THR A 148 -6.05 -5.15 16.83
CA THR A 148 -4.95 -4.52 17.55
C THR A 148 -3.67 -4.61 16.75
N LEU A 149 -2.87 -3.55 16.77
CA LEU A 149 -1.54 -3.50 16.19
C LEU A 149 -0.57 -2.90 17.22
N THR A 150 0.50 -3.61 17.53
CA THR A 150 1.56 -3.15 18.44
C THR A 150 2.87 -3.09 17.66
N LEU A 151 3.56 -1.95 17.73
CA LEU A 151 4.86 -1.76 17.08
C LEU A 151 5.95 -1.45 18.09
N ARG A 152 7.14 -2.00 17.85
CA ARG A 152 8.39 -1.69 18.55
C ARG A 152 9.40 -1.19 17.52
N TYR A 153 9.73 0.11 17.57
CA TYR A 153 10.79 0.72 16.78
C TYR A 153 12.12 0.48 17.49
N VAL A 154 12.86 -0.54 17.05
CA VAL A 154 14.07 -1.02 17.73
C VAL A 154 15.36 -0.42 17.17
N ALA A 155 15.32 0.09 15.93
CA ALA A 155 16.39 0.86 15.31
C ALA A 155 15.83 1.84 14.26
N PRO A 156 16.59 2.88 13.85
CA PRO A 156 16.20 3.74 12.74
C PRO A 156 15.96 2.94 11.46
N THR A 157 14.89 3.26 10.71
CA THR A 157 14.64 2.68 9.38
C THR A 157 15.17 3.62 8.31
N PRO A 158 16.30 3.33 7.64
CA PRO A 158 16.82 4.19 6.59
C PRO A 158 15.91 4.22 5.37
N LEU A 159 15.90 5.34 4.64
CA LEU A 159 15.40 5.35 3.27
C LEU A 159 16.21 4.38 2.38
N GLY A 160 15.61 3.91 1.30
CA GLY A 160 16.22 2.97 0.36
C GLY A 160 15.57 1.58 0.38
N ARG A 161 16.38 0.55 0.12
CA ARG A 161 15.90 -0.85 0.01
C ARG A 161 15.55 -1.39 1.40
N LEU A 162 14.35 -1.93 1.52
CA LEU A 162 13.83 -2.56 2.72
C LEU A 162 13.20 -3.91 2.35
N ARG A 163 13.12 -4.78 3.36
CA ARG A 163 12.34 -6.01 3.30
C ARG A 163 11.35 -5.99 4.46
N VAL A 164 10.13 -6.44 4.21
CA VAL A 164 9.15 -6.68 5.26
C VAL A 164 8.71 -8.14 5.20
N GLU A 165 8.56 -8.74 6.37
CA GLU A 165 8.13 -10.13 6.53
C GLU A 165 7.06 -10.21 7.62
N ALA A 166 6.12 -11.12 7.44
CA ALA A 166 5.08 -11.41 8.42
C ALA A 166 4.73 -12.90 8.40
N TRP A 167 4.32 -13.42 9.56
CA TRP A 167 3.87 -14.80 9.71
C TRP A 167 2.76 -14.92 10.75
N VAL A 168 1.93 -15.94 10.60
CA VAL A 168 0.93 -16.33 11.61
C VAL A 168 1.65 -17.01 12.79
N GLU A 169 1.48 -16.47 13.99
CA GLU A 169 1.95 -17.09 15.24
C GLU A 169 0.96 -18.17 15.70
N ARG A 170 -0.33 -17.83 15.74
CA ARG A 170 -1.40 -18.80 15.99
C ARG A 170 -2.77 -18.28 15.53
N GLU A 171 -3.75 -19.17 15.57
CA GLU A 171 -5.15 -18.83 15.42
C GLU A 171 -5.97 -19.32 16.62
N ASP A 172 -6.95 -18.52 17.02
CA ASP A 172 -7.84 -18.86 18.14
C ASP A 172 -9.17 -18.13 18.02
N GLY A 173 -10.29 -18.85 18.10
CA GLY A 173 -11.62 -18.27 18.24
C GLY A 173 -12.00 -17.20 17.20
N GLY A 174 -11.61 -17.40 15.93
CA GLY A 174 -11.88 -16.43 14.85
C GLY A 174 -10.86 -15.27 14.77
N LYS A 175 -9.84 -15.28 15.61
CA LYS A 175 -8.72 -14.34 15.59
C LYS A 175 -7.49 -14.98 14.96
N THR A 176 -6.71 -14.18 14.25
CA THR A 176 -5.34 -14.51 13.81
C THR A 176 -4.39 -13.63 14.58
N PHE A 177 -3.39 -14.24 15.19
CA PHE A 177 -2.28 -13.55 15.84
C PHE A 177 -1.10 -13.66 14.88
N ALA A 178 -0.61 -12.52 14.43
CA ALA A 178 0.47 -12.45 13.45
C ALA A 178 1.61 -11.59 14.00
N GLU A 179 2.82 -11.92 13.59
CA GLU A 179 4.01 -11.12 13.86
C GLU A 179 4.68 -10.76 12.56
N GLY A 180 5.53 -9.73 12.59
CA GLY A 180 6.35 -9.39 11.45
C GLY A 180 7.45 -8.38 11.77
N ASN A 181 8.38 -8.27 10.84
CA ASN A 181 9.53 -7.39 10.94
C ASN A 181 9.66 -6.53 9.68
N LEU A 182 10.13 -5.31 9.87
CA LEU A 182 10.72 -4.48 8.82
C LEU A 182 12.24 -4.53 8.98
N LEU A 183 12.93 -4.88 7.91
CA LEU A 183 14.38 -5.04 7.86
C LEU A 183 15.01 -4.02 6.92
N ASP A 184 16.16 -3.49 7.33
CA ASP A 184 16.98 -2.66 6.47
C ASP A 184 17.74 -3.47 5.40
N SER A 185 18.46 -2.78 4.52
CA SER A 185 19.27 -3.40 3.47
C SER A 185 20.37 -4.36 3.95
N GLN A 186 20.71 -4.32 5.25
CA GLN A 186 21.70 -5.21 5.87
C GLN A 186 21.03 -6.40 6.59
N GLY A 187 19.70 -6.51 6.53
CA GLY A 187 18.94 -7.56 7.20
C GLY A 187 18.76 -7.31 8.70
N ARG A 188 18.98 -6.08 9.19
CA ARG A 188 18.71 -5.75 10.61
C ARG A 188 17.25 -5.36 10.78
N VAL A 189 16.60 -5.91 11.80
CA VAL A 189 15.23 -5.50 12.16
C VAL A 189 15.26 -4.07 12.69
N THR A 190 14.47 -3.20 12.07
CA THR A 190 14.31 -1.80 12.50
C THR A 190 12.98 -1.58 13.21
N VAL A 191 11.94 -2.31 12.78
CA VAL A 191 10.61 -2.30 13.41
C VAL A 191 10.12 -3.73 13.53
N HIS A 192 9.65 -4.10 14.71
CA HIS A 192 8.94 -5.34 14.94
C HIS A 192 7.48 -5.04 15.26
N ALA A 193 6.56 -5.84 14.72
CA ALA A 193 5.13 -5.69 14.96
C ALA A 193 4.46 -7.00 15.36
N THR A 194 3.45 -6.88 16.21
CA THR A 194 2.46 -7.94 16.47
C THR A 194 1.06 -7.41 16.21
N GLY A 195 0.19 -8.27 15.71
CA GLY A 195 -1.17 -7.89 15.32
C GLY A 195 -2.19 -8.96 15.68
N ILE A 196 -3.39 -8.51 16.04
CA ILE A 196 -4.56 -9.35 16.25
C ILE A 196 -5.58 -8.98 15.19
N PHE A 197 -5.93 -9.93 14.33
CA PHE A 197 -6.87 -9.75 13.24
C PHE A 197 -8.13 -10.55 13.49
N ILE A 198 -9.28 -9.91 13.37
CA ILE A 198 -10.59 -10.46 13.72
C ILE A 198 -11.34 -10.79 12.43
N ARG A 199 -11.79 -12.04 12.29
CA ARG A 199 -12.75 -12.42 11.26
C ARG A 199 -14.16 -12.33 11.86
N PRO A 200 -15.02 -11.42 11.37
CA PRO A 200 -16.38 -11.33 11.87
C PRO A 200 -17.12 -12.63 11.61
N VAL A 201 -17.89 -13.08 12.60
CA VAL A 201 -18.94 -14.07 12.36
C VAL A 201 -20.06 -13.39 11.58
N ALA A 202 -20.55 -14.04 10.52
CA ALA A 202 -21.73 -13.57 9.82
C ALA A 202 -22.87 -13.45 10.86
N LYS A 203 -23.60 -12.34 10.84
CA LYS A 203 -24.83 -12.25 11.62
C LYS A 203 -25.82 -13.24 11.02
N THR A 204 -26.13 -14.29 11.77
CA THR A 204 -27.23 -15.22 11.49
C THR A 204 -28.57 -14.49 11.57
#